data_AF-A0A0D3J1M1-F1
#
_entry.id   AF-A0A0D3J1M1-F1
#
_cell.length_a   1.000
_cell.length_b   1.000
_cell.length_c   1.000
_cell.angle_alpha   90.00
_cell.angle_beta   90.00
_cell.angle_gamma   90.00
#
_symmetry.space_group_name_H-M   'P 1'
#
loop_
_entity.id
_entity.type
_entity.pdbx_description
1 polymer ?
#
loop_
_entity_poly.entity_id
_entity_poly.type
_entity_poly.pdbx_seq_one_letter_code
_entity_poly.pdbx_strand_id
1 'polypeptide(L)'
;MAAPVHIVFTSECNNTQFDWFAVGVFESFRASGFHGNITRLLACSAEALASYKGMSIGEGVGRTFVHPNYRHNPLNGDVSASYNKPASVMHWSSEADFTEEFVLFIDADMLLLKPIDPVAMGAKRGTVVSERVSYMIGTSNKLAAQFLPPEAVPKAKPVGWYHIFHRDDLRQIAPRWLHYCGRVRTEPGRYWRLNGTGEDIPTGDAYVQRGQAPWIAEMYGYAFGAAEVGVEHEVTRGVVAYPSELSFGEPYIVHYGIDFNIGSDYNWNKMRFRRGAELAPREACPPGALSRPRGLPLPRLR
;
A
#
# COMPACT_ATOMS: atom_id res chain seq x y z
N MET A 1 27.92 1.07 3.98
CA MET A 1 26.80 0.65 4.84
C MET A 1 25.53 1.02 4.11
N ALA A 2 24.51 0.16 4.11
CA ALA A 2 23.22 0.48 3.48
C ALA A 2 22.61 1.73 4.16
N ALA A 3 21.94 2.58 3.39
CA ALA A 3 21.31 3.79 3.94
C ALA A 3 20.16 3.41 4.89
N PRO A 4 19.96 4.15 6.00
CA PRO A 4 18.91 3.85 6.96
C PRO A 4 17.52 4.04 6.32
N VAL A 5 16.68 3.00 6.42
CA VAL A 5 15.32 2.96 5.90
C VAL A 5 14.32 2.67 7.01
N HIS A 6 13.25 3.46 7.07
CA HIS A 6 12.11 3.22 7.94
C HIS A 6 10.98 2.57 7.14
N ILE A 7 10.46 1.43 7.59
CA ILE A 7 9.34 0.76 6.92
C ILE A 7 8.03 1.20 7.54
N VAL A 8 7.06 1.58 6.71
CA VAL A 8 5.71 1.88 7.15
C VAL A 8 4.68 1.12 6.35
N PHE A 9 3.59 0.72 6.99
CA PHE A 9 2.49 0.05 6.33
C PHE A 9 1.17 0.42 6.99
N THR A 10 0.10 0.46 6.21
CA THR A 10 -1.23 0.88 6.69
C THR A 10 -2.02 -0.26 7.34
N SER A 11 -2.95 0.09 8.22
CA SER A 11 -3.83 -0.84 8.91
C SER A 11 -5.12 -0.13 9.33
N GLU A 12 -6.22 -0.85 9.54
CA GLU A 12 -7.47 -0.31 10.09
C GLU A 12 -7.92 -1.12 11.31
N CYS A 13 -8.41 -0.46 12.35
CA CYS A 13 -8.86 -1.15 13.57
C CYS A 13 -10.32 -1.67 13.49
N ASN A 14 -11.05 -1.30 12.43
CA ASN A 14 -12.46 -1.65 12.22
C ASN A 14 -12.66 -3.00 11.50
N ASN A 15 -11.58 -3.67 11.10
CA ASN A 15 -11.61 -4.89 10.32
C ASN A 15 -10.51 -5.86 10.79
N THR A 16 -10.93 -6.95 11.42
CA THR A 16 -10.03 -8.00 11.97
C THR A 16 -9.08 -8.63 10.94
N GLN A 17 -9.33 -8.47 9.64
CA GLN A 17 -8.41 -8.91 8.60
C GLN A 17 -7.09 -8.14 8.64
N PHE A 18 -7.14 -6.83 8.94
CA PHE A 18 -5.94 -6.00 9.06
C PHE A 18 -5.06 -6.37 10.26
N ASP A 19 -5.62 -7.03 11.28
CA ASP A 19 -4.83 -7.57 12.39
C ASP A 19 -3.90 -8.69 11.89
N TRP A 20 -4.43 -9.61 11.08
CA TRP A 20 -3.64 -10.69 10.49
C TRP A 20 -2.61 -10.19 9.49
N PHE A 21 -2.98 -9.18 8.70
CA PHE A 21 -2.04 -8.50 7.81
C PHE A 21 -0.89 -7.86 8.59
N ALA A 22 -1.19 -7.15 9.67
CA ALA A 22 -0.16 -6.58 10.54
C ALA A 22 0.75 -7.64 11.16
N VAL A 23 0.20 -8.77 11.63
CA VAL A 23 1.00 -9.91 12.09
C VAL A 23 1.93 -10.40 10.98
N GLY A 24 1.41 -10.60 9.76
CA GLY A 24 2.20 -11.04 8.61
C GLY A 24 3.35 -10.08 8.28
N VAL A 25 3.09 -8.78 8.23
CA VAL A 25 4.11 -7.76 7.95
C VAL A 25 5.20 -7.78 9.04
N PHE A 26 4.84 -7.73 10.33
CA PHE A 26 5.83 -7.75 11.41
C PHE A 26 6.66 -9.03 11.45
N GLU A 27 6.03 -10.20 11.25
CA GLU A 27 6.76 -11.47 11.20
C GLU A 27 7.68 -11.55 9.98
N SER A 28 7.23 -11.07 8.82
CA SER A 28 8.06 -11.02 7.61
C SER A 28 9.24 -10.06 7.77
N PHE A 29 9.03 -8.91 8.41
CA PHE A 29 10.11 -7.98 8.76
C PHE A 29 11.18 -8.66 9.60
N ARG A 30 10.77 -9.35 10.69
CA ARG A 30 11.69 -10.09 11.56
C ARG A 30 12.47 -11.18 10.82
N ALA A 31 11.81 -11.89 9.89
CA ALA A 31 12.41 -12.99 9.14
C ALA A 31 13.31 -12.54 7.98
N SER A 32 13.00 -11.39 7.36
CA SER A 32 13.65 -10.89 6.15
C SER A 32 15.10 -10.43 6.33
N GLY A 33 15.55 -10.23 7.57
CA GLY A 33 16.86 -9.65 7.85
C GLY A 33 16.94 -8.13 7.62
N PHE A 34 15.81 -7.43 7.49
CA PHE A 34 15.80 -5.97 7.48
C PHE A 34 16.38 -5.44 8.80
N HIS A 35 17.20 -4.39 8.68
CA HIS A 35 17.72 -3.63 9.81
C HIS A 35 17.15 -2.21 9.73
N GLY A 36 16.48 -1.75 10.78
CA GLY A 36 15.83 -0.44 10.81
C GLY A 36 14.57 -0.44 11.68
N ASN A 37 13.78 0.62 11.54
CA ASN A 37 12.51 0.77 12.23
C ASN A 37 11.34 0.36 11.34
N ILE A 38 10.29 -0.19 11.96
CA ILE A 38 9.02 -0.44 11.29
C ILE A 38 7.86 0.14 12.12
N THR A 39 6.95 0.85 11.44
CA THR A 39 5.75 1.43 12.06
C THR A 39 4.49 1.01 11.32
N ARG A 40 3.54 0.43 12.06
CA ARG A 40 2.16 0.22 11.63
C ARG A 40 1.38 1.53 11.74
N LEU A 41 0.78 1.98 10.65
CA LEU A 41 -0.07 3.17 10.60
C LEU A 41 -1.54 2.75 10.75
N LEU A 42 -2.08 2.87 11.96
CA LEU A 42 -3.40 2.35 12.33
C LEU A 42 -4.47 3.45 12.24
N ALA A 43 -5.34 3.35 11.23
CA ALA A 43 -6.51 4.20 11.08
C ALA A 43 -7.62 3.75 12.05
N CYS A 44 -7.88 4.56 13.07
CA CYS A 44 -8.86 4.21 14.11
C CYS A 44 -9.58 5.44 14.66
N SER A 45 -10.91 5.35 14.83
CA SER A 45 -11.64 6.39 15.57
C SER A 45 -11.40 6.23 17.07
N ALA A 46 -11.60 7.29 17.85
CA ALA A 46 -11.44 7.23 19.30
C ALA A 46 -12.37 6.17 19.94
N GLU A 47 -13.59 6.05 19.43
CA GLU A 47 -14.60 5.10 19.90
C GLU A 47 -14.19 3.65 19.59
N ALA A 48 -13.70 3.38 18.37
CA ALA A 48 -13.23 2.06 17.99
C ALA A 48 -11.97 1.67 18.78
N LEU A 49 -11.06 2.61 18.98
CA LEU A 49 -9.81 2.39 19.70
C LEU A 49 -10.04 1.94 21.15
N ALA A 50 -11.05 2.49 21.82
CA ALA A 50 -11.37 2.16 23.21
C ALA A 50 -11.68 0.66 23.45
N SER A 51 -12.08 -0.07 22.41
CA SER A 51 -12.38 -1.50 22.48
C SER A 51 -11.47 -2.37 21.61
N TYR A 52 -10.50 -1.76 20.91
CA TYR A 52 -9.64 -2.45 19.97
C TYR A 52 -8.58 -3.30 20.68
N LYS A 53 -8.53 -4.60 20.34
CA LYS A 53 -7.68 -5.59 21.01
C LYS A 53 -6.33 -5.82 20.32
N GLY A 54 -6.13 -5.25 19.14
CA GLY A 54 -4.93 -5.48 18.31
C GLY A 54 -3.79 -4.49 18.55
N MET A 55 -3.80 -3.72 19.64
CA MET A 55 -2.75 -2.73 19.92
C MET A 55 -1.37 -3.36 20.18
N SER A 56 -1.33 -4.56 20.77
CA SER A 56 -0.08 -5.30 21.04
C SER A 56 0.50 -6.03 19.83
N ILE A 57 -0.16 -5.99 18.67
CA ILE A 57 0.38 -6.59 17.44
C ILE A 57 1.67 -5.86 17.06
N GLY A 58 2.76 -6.61 16.95
CA GLY A 58 4.10 -6.09 16.66
C GLY A 58 4.87 -5.58 17.88
N GLU A 59 4.36 -5.77 19.10
CA GLU A 59 5.07 -5.41 20.32
C GLU A 59 6.45 -6.09 20.37
N GLY A 60 7.49 -5.31 20.65
CA GLY A 60 8.88 -5.76 20.62
C GLY A 60 9.52 -5.86 19.22
N VAL A 61 8.74 -5.66 18.14
CA VAL A 61 9.24 -5.64 16.74
C VAL A 61 9.19 -4.23 16.16
N GLY A 62 8.09 -3.52 16.36
CA GLY A 62 7.89 -2.18 15.81
C GLY A 62 6.88 -1.36 16.60
N ARG A 63 6.57 -0.17 16.07
CA ARG A 63 5.65 0.78 16.69
C ARG A 63 4.29 0.73 16.01
N THR A 64 3.25 1.14 16.73
CA THR A 64 1.95 1.46 16.13
C THR A 64 1.71 2.95 16.30
N PHE A 65 1.50 3.64 15.18
CA PHE A 65 1.09 5.04 15.13
C PHE A 65 -0.41 5.08 14.85
N VAL A 66 -1.19 5.66 15.76
CA VAL A 66 -2.65 5.75 15.63
C VAL A 66 -3.01 7.12 15.07
N HIS A 67 -3.88 7.15 14.07
CA HIS A 67 -4.41 8.39 13.51
C HIS A 67 -5.92 8.27 13.28
N PRO A 68 -6.64 9.41 13.09
CA PRO A 68 -8.08 9.38 12.83
C PRO A 68 -8.43 8.51 11.63
N ASN A 69 -9.57 7.82 11.69
CA ASN A 69 -10.05 7.04 10.56
C ASN A 69 -10.74 7.96 9.53
N TYR A 70 -10.24 7.99 8.30
CA TYR A 70 -10.72 8.82 7.20
C TYR A 70 -11.76 8.12 6.32
N ARG A 71 -12.28 6.95 6.72
CA ARG A 71 -13.37 6.30 6.00
C ARG A 71 -14.55 7.24 5.79
N HIS A 72 -14.90 8.02 6.81
CA HIS A 72 -15.76 9.19 6.65
C HIS A 72 -14.83 10.40 6.58
N ASN A 73 -14.53 10.87 5.38
CA ASN A 73 -13.48 11.85 5.19
C ASN A 73 -13.95 13.22 5.71
N PRO A 74 -13.33 13.78 6.77
CA PRO A 74 -13.77 15.04 7.36
C PRO A 74 -13.53 16.25 6.45
N LEU A 75 -12.69 16.12 5.42
CA LEU A 75 -12.31 17.22 4.53
C LEU A 75 -13.35 17.51 3.44
N ASN A 76 -14.08 16.49 3.01
CA ASN A 76 -15.01 16.60 1.87
C ASN A 76 -16.35 15.86 2.06
N GLY A 77 -16.53 15.14 3.17
CA GLY A 77 -17.76 14.40 3.47
C GLY A 77 -17.96 13.11 2.68
N ASP A 78 -17.04 12.73 1.78
CA ASP A 78 -17.13 11.47 1.05
C ASP A 78 -16.82 10.27 1.96
N VAL A 79 -17.37 9.11 1.62
CA VAL A 79 -17.24 7.88 2.40
C VAL A 79 -16.47 6.82 1.61
N SER A 80 -15.24 6.53 2.03
CA SER A 80 -14.42 5.48 1.43
C SER A 80 -13.22 5.07 2.28
N ALA A 81 -12.95 3.77 2.33
CA ALA A 81 -11.71 3.25 2.91
C ALA A 81 -10.44 3.72 2.18
N SER A 82 -10.55 4.10 0.89
CA SER A 82 -9.41 4.54 0.08
C SER A 82 -8.70 5.78 0.63
N TYR A 83 -9.35 6.56 1.48
CA TYR A 83 -8.73 7.71 2.15
C TYR A 83 -7.77 7.34 3.28
N ASN A 84 -7.92 6.16 3.89
CA ASN A 84 -7.11 5.79 5.04
C ASN A 84 -5.64 5.69 4.65
N LYS A 85 -5.29 5.08 3.52
CA LYS A 85 -3.89 4.96 3.07
C LYS A 85 -3.17 6.32 2.96
N PRO A 86 -3.66 7.31 2.17
CA PRO A 86 -2.99 8.61 2.09
C PRO A 86 -3.04 9.38 3.41
N ALA A 87 -4.13 9.29 4.18
CA ALA A 87 -4.23 9.97 5.47
C ALA A 87 -3.24 9.40 6.50
N SER A 88 -3.06 8.08 6.54
CA SER A 88 -2.06 7.41 7.37
C SER A 88 -0.66 7.96 7.12
N VAL A 89 -0.27 8.02 5.84
CA VAL A 89 1.05 8.49 5.44
C VAL A 89 1.21 9.98 5.75
N MET A 90 0.17 10.78 5.50
CA MET A 90 0.15 12.22 5.85
C MET A 90 0.38 12.44 7.34
N HIS A 91 -0.50 11.92 8.20
CA HIS A 91 -0.40 12.09 9.65
C HIS A 91 0.94 11.60 10.21
N TRP A 92 1.36 10.40 9.82
CA TRP A 92 2.62 9.84 10.32
C TRP A 92 3.81 10.70 9.88
N SER A 93 3.88 11.10 8.60
CA SER A 93 5.02 11.88 8.10
C SER A 93 5.14 13.27 8.72
N SER A 94 4.04 13.84 9.21
CA SER A 94 4.00 15.15 9.86
C SER A 94 4.14 15.10 11.39
N GLU A 95 3.64 14.05 12.04
CA GLU A 95 3.50 14.00 13.51
C GLU A 95 4.48 13.03 14.18
N ALA A 96 4.94 12.00 13.46
CA ALA A 96 5.90 11.06 14.02
C ALA A 96 7.31 11.63 14.02
N ASP A 97 8.05 11.33 15.08
CA ASP A 97 9.48 11.60 15.16
C ASP A 97 10.26 10.43 14.53
N PHE A 98 10.81 10.65 13.35
CA PHE A 98 11.65 9.70 12.64
C PHE A 98 12.79 10.45 11.93
N THR A 99 13.98 9.84 11.94
CA THR A 99 15.22 10.47 11.47
C THR A 99 15.81 9.80 10.24
N GLU A 100 15.29 8.64 9.85
CA GLU A 100 15.75 7.91 8.67
C GLU A 100 15.60 8.78 7.42
N GLU A 101 16.57 8.67 6.52
CA GLU A 101 16.59 9.42 5.26
C GLU A 101 15.55 8.89 4.28
N PHE A 102 15.38 7.56 4.26
CA PHE A 102 14.44 6.88 3.39
C PHE A 102 13.29 6.25 4.15
N VAL A 103 12.11 6.26 3.52
CA VAL A 103 10.91 5.58 4.02
C VAL A 103 10.43 4.62 2.95
N LEU A 104 10.34 3.33 3.29
CA LEU A 104 9.70 2.31 2.48
C LEU A 104 8.24 2.16 2.94
N PHE A 105 7.32 2.63 2.12
CA PHE A 105 5.90 2.36 2.27
C PHE A 105 5.54 1.05 1.55
N ILE A 106 4.81 0.15 2.21
CA ILE A 106 4.19 -1.04 1.60
C ILE A 106 2.72 -1.18 2.03
N ASP A 107 1.93 -1.87 1.22
CA ASP A 107 0.55 -2.22 1.59
C ASP A 107 0.50 -3.29 2.69
N ALA A 108 -0.59 -3.33 3.43
CA ALA A 108 -0.79 -4.27 4.53
C ALA A 108 -0.77 -5.74 4.08
N ASP A 109 -1.17 -6.00 2.84
CA ASP A 109 -1.22 -7.33 2.22
C ASP A 109 0.08 -7.70 1.49
N MET A 110 1.21 -7.16 1.98
CA MET A 110 2.54 -7.45 1.47
C MET A 110 3.45 -8.05 2.53
N LEU A 111 4.28 -9.00 2.13
CA LEU A 111 5.30 -9.61 3.00
C LEU A 111 6.71 -9.26 2.50
N LEU A 112 7.60 -8.94 3.43
CA LEU A 112 9.01 -8.70 3.16
C LEU A 112 9.77 -10.03 3.11
N LEU A 113 10.50 -10.29 2.03
CA LEU A 113 11.32 -11.51 1.89
C LEU A 113 12.79 -11.27 2.20
N LYS A 114 13.33 -10.10 1.82
CA LYS A 114 14.73 -9.74 2.00
C LYS A 114 14.92 -8.21 2.05
N PRO A 115 16.06 -7.70 2.54
CA PRO A 115 16.29 -6.27 2.68
C PRO A 115 16.35 -5.56 1.34
N ILE A 116 15.86 -4.32 1.29
CA ILE A 116 15.95 -3.43 0.13
C ILE A 116 16.94 -2.32 0.45
N ASP A 117 17.95 -2.13 -0.41
CA ASP A 117 18.83 -0.97 -0.34
C ASP A 117 18.20 0.18 -1.15
N PRO A 118 17.72 1.26 -0.50
CA PRO A 118 17.03 2.34 -1.19
C PRO A 118 17.94 3.04 -2.21
N VAL A 119 19.23 3.21 -1.90
CA VAL A 119 20.18 3.93 -2.77
C VAL A 119 20.54 3.07 -3.98
N ALA A 120 20.76 1.77 -3.78
CA ALA A 120 21.02 0.85 -4.89
C ALA A 120 19.82 0.74 -5.85
N MET A 121 18.60 0.94 -5.34
CA MET A 121 17.36 0.99 -6.12
C MET A 121 17.13 2.34 -6.82
N GLY A 122 18.01 3.33 -6.60
CA GLY A 122 17.93 4.65 -7.24
C GLY A 122 17.18 5.73 -6.43
N ALA A 123 16.78 5.44 -5.19
CA ALA A 123 16.13 6.44 -4.35
C ALA A 123 17.11 7.56 -3.97
N LYS A 124 16.64 8.79 -4.11
CA LYS A 124 17.34 10.01 -3.68
C LYS A 124 16.32 11.12 -3.53
N ARG A 125 16.69 12.23 -2.88
CA ARG A 125 15.85 13.43 -2.88
C ARG A 125 15.49 13.84 -4.32
N GLY A 126 14.21 14.09 -4.55
CA GLY A 126 13.62 14.39 -5.86
C GLY A 126 13.35 13.16 -6.73
N THR A 127 13.61 11.93 -6.26
CA THR A 127 13.35 10.70 -7.02
C THR A 127 12.81 9.59 -6.13
N VAL A 128 11.54 9.21 -6.37
CA VAL A 128 10.88 8.12 -5.66
C VAL A 128 11.05 6.81 -6.42
N VAL A 129 11.44 5.74 -5.73
CA VAL A 129 11.41 4.40 -6.34
C VAL A 129 10.04 3.80 -6.14
N SER A 130 9.46 3.25 -7.20
CA SER A 130 8.20 2.52 -7.13
C SER A 130 8.07 1.56 -8.31
N GLU A 131 7.08 0.68 -8.26
CA GLU A 131 6.91 -0.33 -9.31
C GLU A 131 5.77 0.00 -10.26
N ARG A 132 5.97 -0.37 -11.53
CA ARG A 132 4.98 -0.21 -12.57
C ARG A 132 3.71 -1.00 -12.27
N VAL A 133 2.58 -0.30 -12.30
CA VAL A 133 1.24 -0.88 -12.22
C VAL A 133 0.54 -0.73 -13.57
N SER A 134 0.44 -1.82 -14.32
CA SER A 134 0.03 -1.80 -15.74
C SER A 134 -1.41 -1.31 -15.97
N TYR A 135 -2.32 -1.54 -15.03
CA TYR A 135 -3.73 -1.12 -15.15
C TYR A 135 -3.97 0.37 -14.87
N MET A 136 -2.99 1.12 -14.36
CA MET A 136 -3.12 2.57 -14.12
C MET A 136 -2.99 3.42 -15.40
N ILE A 137 -3.83 3.13 -16.40
CA ILE A 137 -3.78 3.76 -17.72
C ILE A 137 -4.10 5.27 -17.71
N GLY A 138 -4.66 5.78 -16.61
CA GLY A 138 -5.00 7.19 -16.40
C GLY A 138 -3.80 8.14 -16.42
N THR A 139 -2.60 7.61 -16.26
CA THR A 139 -1.34 8.36 -16.34
C THR A 139 -0.81 8.50 -17.77
N SER A 140 -1.30 7.66 -18.69
CA SER A 140 -0.93 7.65 -20.11
C SER A 140 -2.07 8.08 -21.04
N ASN A 141 -3.24 8.39 -20.49
CA ASN A 141 -4.39 8.91 -21.23
C ASN A 141 -4.73 10.34 -20.79
N LYS A 142 -5.95 10.80 -21.05
CA LYS A 142 -6.40 12.17 -20.76
C LYS A 142 -6.77 12.42 -19.28
N LEU A 143 -6.71 11.41 -18.40
CA LEU A 143 -7.18 11.50 -17.02
C LEU A 143 -6.30 12.42 -16.18
N ALA A 144 -4.98 12.24 -16.20
CA ALA A 144 -4.04 13.11 -15.48
C ALA A 144 -4.24 14.59 -15.82
N ALA A 145 -4.44 14.91 -17.11
CA ALA A 145 -4.70 16.27 -17.59
C ALA A 145 -6.02 16.88 -17.10
N GLN A 146 -6.93 16.10 -16.51
CA GLN A 146 -8.14 16.64 -15.89
C GLN A 146 -7.87 17.27 -14.51
N PHE A 147 -6.75 16.92 -13.88
CA PHE A 147 -6.43 17.26 -12.49
C PHE A 147 -5.13 18.05 -12.33
N LEU A 148 -4.17 17.86 -13.24
CA LEU A 148 -2.83 18.43 -13.21
C LEU A 148 -2.66 19.51 -14.28
N PRO A 149 -1.80 20.52 -14.01
CA PRO A 149 -1.38 21.45 -15.06
C PRO A 149 -0.48 20.72 -16.09
N PRO A 150 -0.41 21.23 -17.34
CA PRO A 150 0.26 20.54 -18.46
C PRO A 150 1.70 20.12 -18.17
N GLU A 151 2.46 20.93 -17.44
CA GLU A 151 3.86 20.68 -17.07
C GLU A 151 4.04 19.53 -16.06
N ALA A 152 3.01 19.24 -15.23
CA ALA A 152 3.04 18.16 -14.26
C ALA A 152 2.56 16.82 -14.84
N VAL A 153 1.71 16.85 -15.88
CA VAL A 153 1.15 15.64 -16.49
C VAL A 153 2.21 14.58 -16.85
N PRO A 154 3.35 14.91 -17.48
CA PRO A 154 4.38 13.92 -17.82
C PRO A 154 5.04 13.24 -16.61
N LYS A 155 4.96 13.84 -15.42
CA LYS A 155 5.51 13.31 -14.17
C LYS A 155 4.57 12.32 -13.48
N ALA A 156 3.28 12.29 -13.83
CA ALA A 156 2.37 11.28 -13.32
C ALA A 156 2.74 9.91 -13.90
N LYS A 157 3.23 8.98 -13.06
CA LYS A 157 3.64 7.64 -13.49
C LYS A 157 2.64 6.57 -13.04
N PRO A 158 2.44 5.50 -13.83
CA PRO A 158 1.57 4.37 -13.47
C PRO A 158 2.29 3.48 -12.44
N VAL A 159 2.34 3.93 -11.20
CA VAL A 159 3.11 3.29 -10.13
C VAL A 159 2.29 3.16 -8.85
N GLY A 160 2.63 2.17 -8.01
CA GLY A 160 1.88 1.86 -6.80
C GLY A 160 2.50 0.72 -6.01
N TRP A 161 1.69 0.13 -5.11
CA TRP A 161 2.02 -1.01 -4.23
C TRP A 161 3.05 -0.74 -3.15
N TYR A 162 4.21 -0.21 -3.55
CA TYR A 162 5.22 0.27 -2.62
C TYR A 162 5.88 1.53 -3.16
N HIS A 163 6.47 2.30 -2.25
CA HIS A 163 7.23 3.49 -2.57
C HIS A 163 8.43 3.63 -1.65
N ILE A 164 9.59 3.97 -2.20
CA ILE A 164 10.76 4.40 -1.42
C ILE A 164 10.91 5.90 -1.57
N PHE A 165 10.55 6.62 -0.52
CA PHE A 165 10.63 8.07 -0.46
C PHE A 165 11.93 8.52 0.20
N HIS A 166 12.50 9.62 -0.27
CA HIS A 166 13.29 10.46 0.61
C HIS A 166 12.32 11.21 1.56
N ARG A 167 12.66 11.29 2.85
CA ARG A 167 11.81 11.85 3.93
C ARG A 167 11.19 13.21 3.58
N ASP A 168 11.97 14.12 3.05
CA ASP A 168 11.50 15.49 2.78
C ASP A 168 10.58 15.56 1.56
N ASP A 169 10.68 14.61 0.62
CA ASP A 169 9.73 14.50 -0.48
C ASP A 169 8.42 13.89 0.03
N LEU A 170 8.50 12.88 0.90
CA LEU A 170 7.32 12.27 1.54
C LEU A 170 6.45 13.33 2.23
N ARG A 171 7.07 14.24 2.99
CA ARG A 171 6.35 15.32 3.69
C ARG A 171 5.62 16.28 2.77
N GLN A 172 6.10 16.46 1.53
CA GLN A 172 5.44 17.29 0.52
C GLN A 172 4.37 16.49 -0.24
N ILE A 173 4.64 15.23 -0.56
CA ILE A 173 3.76 14.36 -1.33
C ILE A 173 2.53 13.96 -0.52
N ALA A 174 2.69 13.58 0.75
CA ALA A 174 1.63 13.00 1.56
C ALA A 174 0.35 13.85 1.67
N PRO A 175 0.39 15.18 1.95
CA PRO A 175 -0.82 15.99 1.94
C PRO A 175 -1.44 16.11 0.53
N ARG A 176 -0.62 16.12 -0.54
CA ARG A 176 -1.11 16.16 -1.92
C ARG A 176 -1.74 14.84 -2.35
N TRP A 177 -1.22 13.71 -1.88
CA TRP A 177 -1.79 12.39 -2.10
C TRP A 177 -3.23 12.33 -1.56
N LEU A 178 -3.46 12.76 -0.32
CA LEU A 178 -4.81 12.81 0.25
C LEU A 178 -5.72 13.77 -0.53
N HIS A 179 -5.21 14.95 -0.89
CA HIS A 179 -5.94 15.93 -1.68
C HIS A 179 -6.44 15.36 -3.02
N TYR A 180 -5.53 14.81 -3.84
CA TYR A 180 -5.89 14.27 -5.15
C TYR A 180 -6.71 12.98 -5.07
N CYS A 181 -6.51 12.15 -4.04
CA CYS A 181 -7.42 11.03 -3.77
C CYS A 181 -8.86 11.56 -3.59
N GLY A 182 -9.05 12.64 -2.83
CA GLY A 182 -10.34 13.32 -2.71
C GLY A 182 -10.90 13.78 -4.04
N ARG A 183 -10.11 14.54 -4.81
CA ARG A 183 -10.56 15.11 -6.08
C ARG A 183 -10.96 14.05 -7.10
N VAL A 184 -10.17 12.98 -7.25
CA VAL A 184 -10.50 11.88 -8.17
C VAL A 184 -11.84 11.24 -7.78
N ARG A 185 -12.13 11.12 -6.48
CA ARG A 185 -13.37 10.51 -6.00
C ARG A 185 -14.58 11.43 -6.10
N THR A 186 -14.44 12.70 -5.74
CA THR A 186 -15.56 13.65 -5.63
C THR A 186 -15.82 14.44 -6.91
N GLU A 187 -14.94 14.36 -7.91
CA GLU A 187 -15.10 15.04 -9.20
C GLU A 187 -15.25 14.04 -10.39
N PRO A 188 -16.14 13.02 -10.30
CA PRO A 188 -16.29 12.01 -11.36
C PRO A 188 -16.65 12.59 -12.72
N GLY A 189 -17.34 13.74 -12.76
CA GLY A 189 -17.71 14.43 -14.00
C GLY A 189 -16.53 14.91 -14.86
N ARG A 190 -15.31 14.95 -14.31
CA ARG A 190 -14.11 15.27 -15.09
C ARG A 190 -13.75 14.19 -16.10
N TYR A 191 -13.99 12.93 -15.74
CA TYR A 191 -13.60 11.77 -16.54
C TYR A 191 -14.77 10.88 -16.95
N TRP A 192 -15.94 11.04 -16.34
CA TRP A 192 -17.19 10.48 -16.83
C TRP A 192 -18.05 11.58 -17.48
N ARG A 193 -18.55 11.32 -18.69
CA ARG A 193 -19.45 12.21 -19.43
C ARG A 193 -20.89 12.00 -18.95
N LEU A 194 -21.18 12.47 -17.75
CA LEU A 194 -22.48 12.27 -17.11
C LEU A 194 -23.66 12.87 -17.90
N ASN A 195 -23.40 13.92 -18.70
CA ASN A 195 -24.42 14.61 -19.50
C ASN A 195 -24.59 14.05 -20.92
N GLY A 196 -23.90 12.96 -21.28
CA GLY A 196 -24.10 12.26 -22.56
C GLY A 196 -23.40 12.88 -23.79
N THR A 197 -22.55 13.89 -23.62
CA THR A 197 -21.75 14.47 -24.70
C THR A 197 -20.26 14.16 -24.52
N GLY A 198 -19.62 13.65 -25.58
CA GLY A 198 -18.20 13.27 -25.59
C GLY A 198 -17.92 11.84 -25.07
N GLU A 199 -16.63 11.51 -24.95
CA GLU A 199 -16.17 10.18 -24.52
C GLU A 199 -15.74 10.17 -23.05
N ASP A 200 -16.09 9.08 -22.36
CA ASP A 200 -15.56 8.77 -21.02
C ASP A 200 -14.06 8.52 -21.09
N ILE A 201 -13.32 8.97 -20.06
CA ILE A 201 -11.89 8.73 -19.92
C ILE A 201 -11.72 7.52 -18.98
N PRO A 202 -11.26 6.36 -19.48
CA PRO A 202 -11.18 5.16 -18.68
C PRO A 202 -10.11 5.31 -17.60
N THR A 203 -10.42 4.84 -16.39
CA THR A 203 -9.49 4.82 -15.26
C THR A 203 -8.63 3.55 -15.24
N GLY A 204 -8.95 2.54 -16.05
CA GLY A 204 -8.30 1.23 -16.00
C GLY A 204 -8.65 0.37 -14.79
N ASP A 205 -9.56 0.85 -13.95
CA ASP A 205 -10.17 0.06 -12.89
C ASP A 205 -11.21 -0.90 -13.50
N ALA A 206 -11.00 -2.21 -13.33
CA ALA A 206 -11.90 -3.22 -13.86
C ALA A 206 -13.24 -3.31 -13.11
N TYR A 207 -13.32 -2.75 -11.90
CA TYR A 207 -14.49 -2.87 -11.02
C TYR A 207 -15.30 -1.59 -10.92
N VAL A 208 -14.84 -0.50 -11.52
CA VAL A 208 -15.54 0.79 -11.46
C VAL A 208 -16.80 0.77 -12.33
N GLN A 209 -17.90 1.24 -11.76
CA GLN A 209 -19.10 1.53 -12.53
C GLN A 209 -19.01 2.94 -13.12
N ARG A 210 -19.52 3.11 -14.35
CA ARG A 210 -19.58 4.41 -15.00
C ARG A 210 -20.23 5.45 -14.09
N GLY A 211 -19.60 6.61 -13.95
CA GLY A 211 -20.05 7.70 -13.09
C GLY A 211 -19.66 7.58 -11.62
N GLN A 212 -19.03 6.47 -11.21
CA GLN A 212 -18.53 6.27 -9.85
C GLN A 212 -17.03 6.54 -9.75
N ALA A 213 -16.56 6.74 -8.52
CA ALA A 213 -15.14 6.83 -8.23
C ALA A 213 -14.44 5.47 -8.41
N PRO A 214 -13.24 5.40 -9.02
CA PRO A 214 -12.48 4.17 -9.08
C PRO A 214 -12.03 3.73 -7.67
N TRP A 215 -11.96 2.42 -7.45
CA TRP A 215 -11.36 1.80 -6.28
C TRP A 215 -9.88 2.18 -6.14
N ILE A 216 -9.17 2.30 -7.27
CA ILE A 216 -7.76 2.71 -7.34
C ILE A 216 -7.57 4.25 -7.25
N ALA A 217 -8.56 5.01 -6.77
CA ALA A 217 -8.47 6.46 -6.67
C ALA A 217 -7.30 6.93 -5.81
N GLU A 218 -6.93 6.17 -4.77
CA GLU A 218 -5.78 6.48 -3.94
C GLU A 218 -4.47 6.39 -4.73
N MET A 219 -4.35 5.43 -5.66
CA MET A 219 -3.15 5.27 -6.49
C MET A 219 -3.01 6.45 -7.46
N TYR A 220 -4.13 6.94 -8.02
CA TYR A 220 -4.14 8.18 -8.78
C TYR A 220 -3.85 9.41 -7.92
N GLY A 221 -4.36 9.42 -6.68
CA GLY A 221 -4.03 10.43 -5.69
C GLY A 221 -2.53 10.55 -5.48
N TYR A 222 -1.83 9.41 -5.34
CA TYR A 222 -0.39 9.36 -5.21
C TYR A 222 0.29 9.90 -6.47
N ALA A 223 -0.03 9.33 -7.63
CA ALA A 223 0.61 9.68 -8.90
C ALA A 223 0.47 11.17 -9.21
N PHE A 224 -0.70 11.77 -8.92
CA PHE A 224 -0.94 13.20 -9.15
C PHE A 224 -0.29 14.07 -8.08
N GLY A 225 -0.32 13.67 -6.81
CA GLY A 225 0.36 14.40 -5.74
C GLY A 225 1.88 14.44 -5.94
N ALA A 226 2.48 13.32 -6.32
CA ALA A 226 3.91 13.25 -6.65
C ALA A 226 4.27 14.11 -7.88
N ALA A 227 3.43 14.05 -8.92
CA ALA A 227 3.61 14.86 -10.12
C ALA A 227 3.54 16.36 -9.85
N GLU A 228 2.60 16.79 -9.00
CA GLU A 228 2.45 18.21 -8.61
C GLU A 228 3.62 18.70 -7.76
N VAL A 229 4.14 17.89 -6.83
CA VAL A 229 5.36 18.21 -6.08
C VAL A 229 6.59 18.28 -7.00
N GLY A 230 6.54 17.59 -8.13
CA GLY A 230 7.57 17.67 -9.17
C GLY A 230 8.68 16.63 -9.02
N VAL A 231 8.49 15.57 -8.24
CA VAL A 231 9.48 14.47 -8.13
C VAL A 231 9.53 13.64 -9.42
N GLU A 232 10.68 13.00 -9.64
CA GLU A 232 10.84 11.95 -10.65
C GLU A 232 10.60 10.57 -10.06
N HIS A 233 10.47 9.56 -10.92
CA HIS A 233 10.35 8.16 -10.50
C HIS A 233 11.40 7.28 -11.15
N GLU A 234 12.06 6.46 -10.33
CA GLU A 234 12.72 5.24 -10.78
C GLU A 234 11.68 4.11 -10.77
N VAL A 235 11.33 3.62 -11.97
CA VAL A 235 10.21 2.68 -12.13
C VAL A 235 10.72 1.25 -12.27
N THR A 236 10.60 0.48 -11.21
CA THR A 236 11.07 -0.91 -11.15
C THR A 236 10.12 -1.90 -11.81
N ARG A 237 10.61 -3.12 -11.98
CA ARG A 237 9.82 -4.32 -12.31
C ARG A 237 10.37 -5.53 -11.54
N GLY A 238 9.50 -6.34 -10.96
CA GLY A 238 9.88 -7.59 -10.29
C GLY A 238 10.39 -7.43 -8.86
N VAL A 239 10.22 -6.25 -8.26
CA VAL A 239 10.46 -6.06 -6.82
C VAL A 239 9.33 -6.69 -6.02
N VAL A 240 8.11 -6.53 -6.51
CA VAL A 240 6.91 -7.20 -6.02
C VAL A 240 6.60 -8.36 -6.95
N ALA A 241 6.17 -9.49 -6.38
CA ALA A 241 5.55 -10.57 -7.13
C ALA A 241 4.28 -11.05 -6.43
N TYR A 242 3.32 -11.53 -7.21
CA TYR A 242 2.22 -12.29 -6.66
C TYR A 242 2.69 -13.71 -6.29
N PRO A 243 2.05 -14.38 -5.31
CA PRO A 243 2.41 -15.75 -4.93
C PRO A 243 2.43 -16.76 -6.09
N SER A 244 1.56 -16.57 -7.09
CA SER A 244 1.52 -17.40 -8.32
C SER A 244 2.72 -17.19 -9.25
N GLU A 245 3.52 -16.15 -9.02
CA GLU A 245 4.64 -15.72 -9.85
C GLU A 245 6.00 -16.02 -9.20
N LEU A 246 6.02 -16.65 -8.02
CA LEU A 246 7.25 -16.92 -7.25
C LEU A 246 8.22 -17.88 -7.97
N SER A 247 7.77 -18.60 -9.00
CA SER A 247 8.62 -19.43 -9.86
C SER A 247 9.50 -18.62 -10.82
N PHE A 248 9.28 -17.30 -10.97
CA PHE A 248 9.97 -16.46 -11.96
C PHE A 248 11.14 -15.62 -11.38
N GLY A 249 11.49 -15.80 -10.11
CA GLY A 249 12.65 -15.15 -9.50
C GLY A 249 12.56 -15.04 -7.98
N GLU A 250 13.50 -14.29 -7.39
CA GLU A 250 13.48 -13.98 -5.95
C GLU A 250 13.06 -12.52 -5.72
N PRO A 251 11.76 -12.24 -5.55
CA PRO A 251 11.26 -10.90 -5.30
C PRO A 251 11.71 -10.40 -3.91
N TYR A 252 11.61 -9.08 -3.69
CA TYR A 252 11.83 -8.49 -2.38
C TYR A 252 10.56 -8.50 -1.54
N ILE A 253 9.41 -8.37 -2.21
CA ILE A 253 8.09 -8.24 -1.61
C ILE A 253 7.14 -9.24 -2.28
N VAL A 254 6.32 -9.94 -1.48
CA VAL A 254 5.20 -10.74 -1.99
C VAL A 254 3.91 -9.99 -1.75
N HIS A 255 3.14 -9.73 -2.80
CA HIS A 255 1.81 -9.11 -2.70
C HIS A 255 0.73 -10.18 -2.81
N TYR A 256 0.08 -10.52 -1.70
CA TYR A 256 -0.97 -11.55 -1.68
C TYR A 256 -2.38 -10.93 -1.82
N GLY A 257 -2.50 -9.87 -2.60
CA GLY A 257 -3.68 -9.00 -2.64
C GLY A 257 -4.91 -9.56 -3.36
N ILE A 258 -4.77 -10.62 -4.15
CA ILE A 258 -5.82 -11.19 -5.01
C ILE A 258 -5.84 -12.72 -4.91
N ASP A 259 -6.82 -13.36 -5.54
CA ASP A 259 -6.86 -14.81 -5.71
C ASP A 259 -5.53 -15.33 -6.29
N PHE A 260 -4.93 -16.32 -5.63
CA PHE A 260 -3.83 -17.07 -6.22
C PHE A 260 -3.98 -18.56 -5.96
N ASN A 261 -3.36 -19.34 -6.85
CA ASN A 261 -3.33 -20.79 -6.76
C ASN A 261 -1.89 -21.25 -6.46
N ILE A 262 -1.75 -22.22 -5.56
CA ILE A 262 -0.52 -22.98 -5.37
C ILE A 262 -0.77 -24.37 -5.93
N GLY A 263 -0.24 -24.65 -7.13
CA GLY A 263 -0.54 -25.88 -7.86
C GLY A 263 -2.01 -25.95 -8.31
N SER A 264 -2.54 -27.16 -8.53
CA SER A 264 -3.93 -27.38 -8.95
C SER A 264 -4.94 -27.41 -7.80
N ASP A 265 -4.48 -27.63 -6.57
CA ASP A 265 -5.35 -28.10 -5.48
C ASP A 265 -5.55 -27.09 -4.37
N TYR A 266 -4.75 -26.01 -4.35
CA TYR A 266 -4.82 -24.97 -3.34
C TYR A 266 -5.13 -23.62 -3.96
N ASN A 267 -6.27 -23.04 -3.57
CA ASN A 267 -6.64 -21.69 -3.89
C ASN A 267 -6.71 -20.88 -2.59
N TRP A 268 -6.18 -19.66 -2.61
CA TRP A 268 -6.24 -18.76 -1.47
C TRP A 268 -6.70 -17.37 -1.88
N ASN A 269 -7.54 -16.78 -1.05
CA ASN A 269 -8.00 -15.39 -1.17
C ASN A 269 -8.06 -14.73 0.21
N LYS A 270 -7.42 -13.57 0.34
CA LYS A 270 -7.41 -12.80 1.59
C LYS A 270 -8.82 -12.49 2.09
N MET A 271 -9.76 -12.18 1.20
CA MET A 271 -11.15 -11.82 1.51
C MET A 271 -11.98 -12.99 2.06
N ARG A 272 -11.54 -14.23 1.85
CA ARG A 272 -12.21 -15.44 2.34
C ARG A 272 -11.69 -15.90 3.70
N PHE A 273 -10.48 -15.46 4.09
CA PHE A 273 -9.92 -15.80 5.40
C PHE A 273 -10.70 -15.09 6.52
N ARG A 274 -11.50 -15.85 7.28
CA ARG A 274 -12.24 -15.37 8.46
C ARG A 274 -11.80 -16.11 9.71
N ARG A 275 -11.70 -15.41 10.84
CA ARG A 275 -11.45 -16.01 12.15
C ARG A 275 -12.61 -16.96 12.50
N GLY A 276 -12.33 -18.26 12.59
CA GLY A 276 -13.32 -19.29 12.93
C GLY A 276 -14.02 -19.98 11.75
N ALA A 277 -13.66 -19.67 10.50
CA ALA A 277 -13.98 -20.55 9.39
C ALA A 277 -13.00 -21.72 9.43
N GLU A 278 -13.50 -22.95 9.55
CA GLU A 278 -12.74 -24.13 9.13
C GLU A 278 -12.36 -23.89 7.66
N LEU A 279 -11.07 -23.73 7.38
CA LEU A 279 -10.60 -23.70 6.00
C LEU A 279 -11.11 -24.97 5.34
N ALA A 280 -11.83 -24.85 4.23
CA ALA A 280 -12.24 -26.03 3.47
C ALA A 280 -10.99 -26.86 3.14
N PRO A 281 -11.08 -28.19 2.96
CA PRO A 281 -9.90 -29.04 2.73
C PRO A 281 -8.98 -28.60 1.57
N ARG A 282 -9.53 -27.84 0.60
CA ARG A 282 -8.80 -27.25 -0.55
C ARG A 282 -8.17 -25.87 -0.27
N GLU A 283 -8.50 -25.27 0.87
CA GLU A 283 -8.00 -23.97 1.35
C GLU A 283 -7.04 -24.14 2.55
N ALA A 284 -6.84 -25.37 3.02
CA ALA A 284 -5.81 -25.73 3.98
C ALA A 284 -4.46 -25.89 3.27
N CYS A 285 -3.41 -25.24 3.80
CA CYS A 285 -2.07 -25.35 3.21
C CYS A 285 -1.66 -26.84 3.18
N PRO A 286 -1.29 -27.40 2.02
CA PRO A 286 -0.97 -28.82 1.93
C PRO A 286 0.17 -29.16 2.90
N PRO A 287 0.07 -30.27 3.67
CA PRO A 287 1.16 -30.72 4.52
C PRO A 287 2.45 -30.85 3.72
N GLY A 288 3.47 -30.06 4.05
CA GLY A 288 4.78 -30.06 3.37
C GLY A 288 5.02 -28.92 2.36
N ALA A 289 4.03 -28.08 2.06
CA ALA A 289 4.21 -26.91 1.17
C ALA A 289 5.10 -25.81 1.78
N LEU A 290 5.25 -25.80 3.10
CA LEU A 290 6.19 -24.94 3.83
C LEU A 290 7.32 -25.82 4.40
N SER A 291 8.22 -26.30 3.54
CA SER A 291 9.50 -26.82 4.03
C SER A 291 10.28 -25.64 4.60
N ARG A 292 10.35 -25.58 5.93
CA ARG A 292 11.16 -24.61 6.69
C ARG A 292 12.58 -24.54 6.11
N PRO A 293 13.18 -23.34 5.97
CA PRO A 293 14.63 -23.23 5.96
C PRO A 293 15.15 -23.87 7.25
N ARG A 294 16.03 -24.87 7.14
CA ARG A 294 16.64 -25.52 8.31
C ARG A 294 17.44 -24.47 9.09
N GLY A 295 17.07 -24.19 10.34
CA GLY A 295 17.95 -23.45 11.26
C GLY A 295 17.35 -22.42 12.23
N LEU A 296 16.07 -22.06 12.15
CA LEU A 296 15.49 -21.08 13.08
C LEU A 296 14.85 -21.76 14.31
N PRO A 297 15.34 -21.50 15.54
CA PRO A 297 14.68 -21.96 16.75
C PRO A 297 13.34 -21.21 16.96
N LEU A 298 12.31 -21.95 17.37
CA LEU A 298 11.01 -21.42 17.75
C LEU A 298 11.16 -20.44 18.93
N PRO A 299 10.46 -19.30 18.96
CA PRO A 299 10.24 -18.60 20.21
C PRO A 299 9.34 -19.47 21.10
N ARG A 300 9.84 -19.84 22.28
CA ARG A 300 9.02 -20.40 23.35
C ARG A 300 8.15 -19.27 23.88
N LEU A 301 6.87 -19.28 23.53
CA LEU A 301 5.87 -18.48 24.23
C LEU A 301 5.66 -19.09 25.63
N ARG A 302 5.92 -18.29 26.66
CA ARG A 302 5.32 -18.45 27.99
C ARG A 302 4.24 -17.39 28.13
#